data_AF-A0A1Q7LIT1-F1
#
_entry.id   AF-A0A1Q7LIT1-F1
#
_cell.length_a   1.000
_cell.length_b   1.000
_cell.length_c   1.000
_cell.angle_alpha   90.00
_cell.angle_beta   90.00
_cell.angle_gamma   90.00
#
_symmetry.space_group_name_H-M   'P 1'
#
loop_
_entity.id
_entity.type
_entity.pdbx_description
1 polymer ?
#
loop_
_entity_poly.entity_id
_entity_poly.type
_entity_poly.pdbx_seq_one_letter_code
_entity_poly.pdbx_strand_id
1 'polypeptide(L)'
;MRDLTPREHRAAVFVLTTSQEVNVSAVGAEPWPDQLRTRDDQHWQDDEQTTWPAAAWIIDARTHAVVWDLRAADTRRESNGLRHFAGSVRLPAGTYEAHYAFYPAAAMSFKDAVDFRAVVRLARRASGGGPYVDNGLYKQFALTIDGTGHVATADEITAAHSAFMGSAVVSVEPKRNTANRRGFELTRPTDVEVYGVGELQRDQTFDYGWIMNADTRKRVWTMTYDSTEPAGGAAKNRMAHETLHLRPGRYVAYFVSDDSHAPDDWNAVPATDPESWGLTLRVADRMARATVRPFEYEPVPEGQTIVSMIGIGDNANRSTGFTLKRPMDVRIYALGESSDEEMVDYAWIVDAVDHKRVWTMRYDETQAAGGSDKNRLFDSVLHLPPGSYLVYYKSDGSHSYNNWNTAPPAEERYWGVSVFPASGRLRRADVSPFERTGRGTGTPLAQLIRMGDDENARATFQLTGRTRLRVYALGEGHDGGMVDYGWIENATGDRVWQMKYDETDPAGGADKNRVFEGVITLPAGSYVLRYRSDGSHSHADWNDAPPDDPESWGISVFRMDTR
;
A
#
# COMPACT_ATOMS: atom_id res chain seq x y z
N MET A 1 -19.02 -21.22 -28.35
CA MET A 1 -19.57 -20.40 -27.24
C MET A 1 -20.53 -19.36 -27.80
N ARG A 2 -21.76 -19.24 -27.27
CA ARG A 2 -22.82 -18.30 -27.70
C ARG A 2 -23.64 -17.87 -26.48
N ASP A 3 -24.46 -16.84 -26.63
CA ASP A 3 -25.42 -16.41 -25.61
C ASP A 3 -24.74 -16.05 -24.27
N LEU A 4 -23.71 -15.19 -24.35
CA LEU A 4 -23.08 -14.65 -23.15
C LEU A 4 -24.01 -13.63 -22.50
N THR A 5 -24.20 -13.75 -21.19
CA THR A 5 -24.87 -12.75 -20.38
C THR A 5 -23.91 -11.61 -20.03
N PRO A 6 -24.41 -10.41 -19.69
CA PRO A 6 -23.58 -9.33 -19.16
C PRO A 6 -22.72 -9.80 -17.97
N ARG A 7 -21.44 -9.39 -17.96
CA ARG A 7 -20.43 -9.76 -16.95
C ARG A 7 -20.16 -11.26 -16.90
N GLU A 8 -20.05 -11.87 -18.08
CA GLU A 8 -19.73 -13.29 -18.19
C GLU A 8 -18.42 -13.51 -18.94
N HIS A 9 -17.60 -14.39 -18.38
CA HIS A 9 -16.44 -14.98 -19.02
C HIS A 9 -16.67 -16.49 -19.15
N ARG A 10 -16.45 -17.04 -20.34
CA ARG A 10 -16.47 -18.48 -20.60
C ARG A 10 -15.16 -18.90 -21.25
N ALA A 11 -14.68 -20.08 -20.87
CA ALA A 11 -13.55 -20.74 -21.49
C ALA A 11 -13.96 -22.13 -22.01
N ALA A 12 -13.34 -22.58 -23.09
CA ALA A 12 -13.44 -23.95 -23.59
C ALA A 12 -12.08 -24.42 -24.07
N VAL A 13 -11.71 -25.65 -23.72
CA VAL A 13 -10.39 -26.20 -24.03
C VAL A 13 -10.50 -27.26 -25.12
N PHE A 14 -9.59 -27.22 -26.10
CA PHE A 14 -9.54 -28.17 -27.19
C PHE A 14 -8.11 -28.63 -27.48
N VAL A 15 -7.99 -29.82 -28.07
CA VAL A 15 -6.71 -30.44 -28.42
C VAL A 15 -6.63 -30.63 -29.93
N LEU A 16 -5.50 -30.22 -30.50
CA LEU A 16 -5.11 -30.51 -31.87
C LEU A 16 -3.99 -31.55 -31.85
N THR A 17 -4.24 -32.71 -32.44
CA THR A 17 -3.24 -33.80 -32.50
C THR A 17 -2.17 -33.59 -33.56
N THR A 18 -2.44 -32.71 -34.53
CA THR A 18 -1.51 -32.33 -35.61
C THR A 18 -1.64 -30.85 -35.91
N SER A 19 -0.57 -30.26 -36.45
CA SER A 19 -0.61 -28.86 -36.90
C SER A 19 -1.57 -28.72 -38.08
N GLN A 20 -2.51 -27.79 -37.95
CA GLN A 20 -3.58 -27.58 -38.92
C GLN A 20 -4.05 -26.13 -38.95
N GLU A 21 -4.83 -25.78 -39.96
CA GLU A 21 -5.63 -24.55 -39.93
C GLU A 21 -6.98 -24.86 -39.27
N VAL A 22 -7.37 -24.04 -38.31
CA VAL A 22 -8.70 -24.06 -37.70
C VAL A 22 -9.48 -22.86 -38.22
N ASN A 23 -10.75 -23.06 -38.57
CA ASN A 23 -11.63 -21.97 -38.96
C ASN A 23 -12.19 -21.32 -37.70
N VAL A 24 -12.01 -20.01 -37.56
CA VAL A 24 -12.49 -19.23 -36.42
C VAL A 24 -13.50 -18.21 -36.93
N SER A 25 -14.67 -18.21 -36.31
CA SER A 25 -15.71 -17.19 -36.51
C SER A 25 -16.03 -16.57 -35.16
N ALA A 26 -15.88 -15.25 -35.05
CA ALA A 26 -16.10 -14.52 -33.80
C ALA A 26 -16.83 -13.21 -34.03
N VAL A 27 -17.73 -12.85 -33.12
CA VAL A 27 -18.40 -11.54 -33.08
C VAL A 27 -18.05 -10.85 -31.78
N GLY A 28 -17.35 -9.73 -31.84
CA GLY A 28 -17.02 -8.89 -30.69
C GLY A 28 -17.72 -7.55 -30.76
N ALA A 29 -17.40 -6.69 -29.80
CA ALA A 29 -17.90 -5.33 -29.75
C ALA A 29 -16.77 -4.38 -29.35
N GLU A 30 -16.69 -3.26 -30.04
CA GLU A 30 -15.78 -2.16 -29.68
C GLU A 30 -16.45 -1.17 -28.70
N PRO A 31 -15.71 -0.24 -28.10
CA PRO A 31 -16.28 0.80 -27.22
C PRO A 31 -17.22 1.76 -27.97
N TRP A 32 -18.32 2.19 -27.34
CA TRP A 32 -19.35 3.10 -27.89
C TRP A 32 -19.56 4.32 -26.95
N PRO A 33 -19.66 5.61 -27.40
CA PRO A 33 -19.70 6.13 -28.78
C PRO A 33 -18.39 6.83 -29.15
N ASP A 34 -17.73 6.36 -30.19
CA ASP A 34 -16.83 7.17 -31.03
C ASP A 34 -15.76 8.02 -30.30
N GLN A 35 -14.86 7.39 -29.56
CA GLN A 35 -13.47 7.90 -29.46
C GLN A 35 -12.53 6.85 -30.05
N LEU A 36 -12.38 6.96 -31.37
CA LEU A 36 -11.45 6.16 -32.18
C LEU A 36 -10.03 6.65 -31.89
N ARG A 37 -9.32 5.95 -31.01
CA ARG A 37 -7.89 5.76 -31.24
C ARG A 37 -7.70 4.67 -32.28
N THR A 38 -6.89 4.94 -33.27
CA THR A 38 -6.61 3.96 -34.32
C THR A 38 -5.78 2.83 -33.72
N ARG A 39 -6.03 1.58 -34.14
CA ARG A 39 -5.25 0.41 -33.71
C ARG A 39 -3.74 0.59 -33.93
N ASP A 40 -3.36 1.44 -34.89
CA ASP A 40 -1.98 1.79 -35.22
C ASP A 40 -1.34 2.78 -34.22
N ASP A 41 -2.11 3.29 -33.26
CA ASP A 41 -1.59 4.12 -32.18
C ASP A 41 -0.80 3.23 -31.22
N GLN A 42 0.43 3.66 -30.89
CA GLN A 42 1.45 2.88 -30.18
C GLN A 42 1.03 2.40 -28.76
N HIS A 43 -0.13 2.80 -28.26
CA HIS A 43 -0.59 2.57 -26.89
C HIS A 43 -2.11 2.33 -26.78
N TRP A 44 -2.78 1.82 -27.82
CA TRP A 44 -4.24 1.68 -27.76
C TRP A 44 -4.71 0.79 -26.60
N GLN A 45 -3.98 -0.27 -26.27
CA GLN A 45 -4.31 -1.17 -25.15
C GLN A 45 -4.08 -0.56 -23.76
N ASP A 46 -3.40 0.58 -23.68
CA ASP A 46 -3.15 1.32 -22.43
C ASP A 46 -4.29 2.28 -22.08
N ASP A 47 -5.28 2.42 -22.97
CA ASP A 47 -6.36 3.38 -22.85
C ASP A 47 -7.69 2.68 -22.52
N GLU A 48 -8.23 2.94 -21.34
CA GLU A 48 -9.48 2.33 -20.89
C GLU A 48 -10.64 2.62 -21.86
N GLN A 49 -10.61 3.76 -22.55
CA GLN A 49 -11.62 4.15 -23.53
C GLN A 49 -11.62 3.28 -24.79
N THR A 50 -10.55 2.50 -25.03
CA THR A 50 -10.45 1.55 -26.13
C THR A 50 -10.84 0.12 -25.73
N THR A 51 -11.17 -0.12 -24.45
CA THR A 51 -11.51 -1.46 -23.94
C THR A 51 -12.76 -2.02 -24.64
N TRP A 52 -12.57 -3.11 -25.38
CA TRP A 52 -13.67 -3.80 -26.07
C TRP A 52 -14.62 -4.44 -25.06
N PRO A 53 -15.92 -4.10 -25.05
CA PRO A 53 -16.88 -4.71 -24.12
C PRO A 53 -17.08 -6.21 -24.34
N ALA A 54 -16.85 -6.71 -25.55
CA ALA A 54 -16.89 -8.13 -25.85
C ALA A 54 -15.70 -8.54 -26.72
N ALA A 55 -14.90 -9.49 -26.23
CA ALA A 55 -13.67 -9.93 -26.88
C ALA A 55 -13.48 -11.44 -26.73
N ALA A 56 -12.78 -12.02 -27.70
CA ALA A 56 -12.48 -13.44 -27.76
C ALA A 56 -10.99 -13.64 -28.09
N TRP A 57 -10.37 -14.63 -27.48
CA TRP A 57 -8.96 -14.95 -27.71
C TRP A 57 -8.69 -16.43 -27.51
N ILE A 58 -7.55 -16.90 -28.00
CA ILE A 58 -7.08 -18.29 -27.84
C ILE A 58 -5.67 -18.22 -27.27
N ILE A 59 -5.42 -18.97 -26.20
CA ILE A 59 -4.09 -19.18 -25.62
C ILE A 59 -3.64 -20.62 -25.82
N ASP A 60 -2.33 -20.82 -25.91
CA ASP A 60 -1.71 -22.14 -25.77
C ASP A 60 -1.62 -22.48 -24.28
N ALA A 61 -2.36 -23.49 -23.83
CA ALA A 61 -2.52 -23.83 -22.41
C ALA A 61 -1.22 -24.33 -21.74
N ARG A 62 -0.18 -24.65 -22.52
CA ARG A 62 1.11 -25.13 -22.00
C ARG A 62 2.11 -24.01 -21.82
N THR A 63 2.00 -22.97 -22.62
CA THR A 63 2.95 -21.85 -22.67
C THR A 63 2.35 -20.53 -22.22
N HIS A 64 1.02 -20.47 -22.12
CA HIS A 64 0.21 -19.28 -21.83
C HIS A 64 0.34 -18.17 -22.88
N ALA A 65 0.92 -18.48 -24.04
CA ALA A 65 1.04 -17.52 -25.14
C ALA A 65 -0.32 -17.30 -25.82
N VAL A 66 -0.68 -16.04 -26.03
CA VAL A 66 -1.83 -15.66 -26.86
C VAL A 66 -1.50 -15.99 -28.32
N VAL A 67 -2.21 -16.96 -28.90
CA VAL A 67 -2.00 -17.41 -30.30
C VAL A 67 -2.99 -16.78 -31.27
N TRP A 68 -4.09 -16.23 -30.76
CA TRP A 68 -5.04 -15.43 -31.54
C TRP A 68 -5.85 -14.52 -30.61
N ASP A 69 -6.12 -13.29 -31.04
CA ASP A 69 -6.96 -12.32 -30.32
C ASP A 69 -7.83 -11.57 -31.32
N LEU A 70 -9.15 -11.58 -31.10
CA LEU A 70 -10.13 -10.88 -31.93
C LEU A 70 -9.81 -9.40 -32.10
N ARG A 71 -9.28 -8.75 -31.05
CA ARG A 71 -8.97 -7.32 -31.03
C ARG A 71 -7.76 -6.99 -31.90
N ALA A 72 -6.88 -7.97 -32.10
CA ALA A 72 -5.72 -7.90 -32.99
C ALA A 72 -5.97 -8.54 -34.36
N ALA A 73 -7.14 -9.11 -34.61
CA ALA A 73 -7.49 -9.69 -35.90
C ALA A 73 -7.95 -8.62 -36.91
N ASP A 74 -7.87 -8.91 -38.20
CA ASP A 74 -8.54 -8.10 -39.21
C ASP A 74 -10.05 -8.41 -39.18
N THR A 75 -10.85 -7.41 -38.84
CA THR A 75 -12.28 -7.57 -38.55
C THR A 75 -13.13 -6.66 -39.42
N ARG A 76 -14.26 -7.18 -39.89
CA ARG A 76 -15.30 -6.35 -40.52
C ARG A 76 -16.07 -5.61 -39.42
N ARG A 77 -15.96 -4.29 -39.42
CA ARG A 77 -16.70 -3.39 -38.53
C ARG A 77 -18.09 -3.12 -39.07
N GLU A 78 -19.09 -3.15 -38.20
CA GLU A 78 -20.44 -2.66 -38.47
C GLU A 78 -20.68 -1.28 -37.83
N SER A 79 -21.63 -0.50 -38.37
CA SER A 79 -21.94 0.84 -37.86
C SER A 79 -22.52 0.87 -36.44
N ASN A 80 -22.95 -0.29 -35.94
CA ASN A 80 -23.49 -0.51 -34.61
C ASN A 80 -22.41 -0.92 -33.58
N GLY A 81 -21.13 -0.87 -33.96
CA GLY A 81 -19.98 -1.22 -33.11
C GLY A 81 -19.64 -2.71 -33.04
N LEU A 82 -20.40 -3.59 -33.72
CA LEU A 82 -20.06 -4.99 -33.83
C LEU A 82 -18.83 -5.21 -34.72
N ARG A 83 -18.03 -6.21 -34.34
CA ARG A 83 -16.78 -6.57 -35.02
C ARG A 83 -16.81 -8.05 -35.37
N HIS A 84 -16.78 -8.35 -36.66
CA HIS A 84 -16.89 -9.72 -37.15
C HIS A 84 -15.55 -10.22 -37.67
N PHE A 85 -15.10 -11.35 -37.16
CA PHE A 85 -14.00 -12.13 -37.71
C PHE A 85 -14.54 -13.41 -38.31
N ALA A 86 -14.08 -13.76 -39.51
CA ALA A 86 -14.27 -15.06 -40.12
C ALA A 86 -13.01 -15.37 -40.95
N GLY A 87 -12.23 -16.34 -40.51
CA GLY A 87 -10.96 -16.68 -41.15
C GLY A 87 -10.36 -17.95 -40.58
N SER A 88 -9.17 -18.29 -41.05
CA SER A 88 -8.44 -19.48 -40.60
C SER A 88 -7.22 -19.07 -39.77
N VAL A 89 -6.96 -19.80 -38.70
CA VAL A 89 -5.82 -19.62 -37.80
C VAL A 89 -4.97 -20.89 -37.85
N ARG A 90 -3.69 -20.75 -38.19
CA ARG A 90 -2.75 -21.89 -38.22
C ARG A 90 -2.25 -22.16 -36.81
N LEU A 91 -2.58 -23.33 -36.27
CA LEU A 91 -2.13 -23.76 -34.94
C LEU A 91 -1.25 -25.02 -35.04
N PRO A 92 -0.16 -25.11 -34.27
CA PRO A 92 0.56 -26.36 -34.06
C PRO A 92 -0.31 -27.46 -33.41
N ALA A 93 0.26 -28.66 -33.26
CA ALA A 93 -0.33 -29.65 -32.37
C ALA A 93 -0.16 -29.16 -30.92
N GLY A 94 -1.21 -29.23 -30.11
CA GLY A 94 -1.21 -28.65 -28.77
C GLY A 94 -2.57 -28.68 -28.10
N THR A 95 -2.60 -28.19 -26.85
CA THR A 95 -3.81 -27.96 -26.07
C THR A 95 -4.03 -26.45 -25.99
N TYR A 96 -5.22 -26.00 -26.33
CA TYR A 96 -5.54 -24.58 -26.46
C TYR A 96 -6.80 -24.24 -25.67
N GLU A 97 -6.82 -23.07 -25.07
CA GLU A 97 -7.98 -22.51 -24.38
C GLU A 97 -8.54 -21.36 -25.19
N ALA A 98 -9.78 -21.50 -25.61
CA ALA A 98 -10.55 -20.44 -26.22
C ALA A 98 -11.35 -19.73 -25.13
N HIS A 99 -11.14 -18.43 -24.98
CA HIS A 99 -11.85 -17.59 -24.04
C HIS A 99 -12.78 -16.64 -24.78
N TYR A 100 -13.90 -16.34 -24.13
CA TYR A 100 -14.84 -15.37 -24.62
C TYR A 100 -15.48 -14.62 -23.45
N ALA A 101 -15.42 -13.30 -23.49
CA ALA A 101 -15.86 -12.45 -22.40
C ALA A 101 -16.79 -11.34 -22.89
N PHE A 102 -17.80 -11.02 -22.08
CA PHE A 102 -18.68 -9.89 -22.30
C PHE A 102 -18.89 -9.11 -21.00
N TYR A 103 -18.27 -7.93 -20.93
CA TYR A 103 -18.40 -6.99 -19.82
C TYR A 103 -18.83 -5.64 -20.41
N PRO A 104 -20.14 -5.34 -20.38
CA PRO A 104 -20.60 -4.03 -20.80
C PRO A 104 -20.01 -2.99 -19.85
N ALA A 105 -19.22 -2.07 -20.42
CA ALA A 105 -18.40 -1.10 -19.70
C ALA A 105 -19.07 -0.59 -18.42
N ALA A 106 -18.52 -0.98 -17.27
CA ALA A 106 -18.83 -0.36 -16.00
C ALA A 106 -17.97 0.91 -15.91
N ALA A 107 -18.62 2.05 -16.18
CA ALA A 107 -18.18 3.41 -15.87
C ALA A 107 -16.93 3.96 -16.60
N MET A 108 -17.15 5.06 -17.32
CA MET A 108 -16.12 6.09 -17.48
C MET A 108 -15.76 6.62 -16.08
N SER A 109 -14.47 6.86 -15.83
CA SER A 109 -13.94 7.46 -14.61
C SER A 109 -14.72 8.74 -14.20
N PHE A 110 -15.00 8.88 -12.89
CA PHE A 110 -15.67 10.03 -12.28
C PHE A 110 -14.82 11.32 -12.26
N LYS A 111 -13.55 11.29 -12.72
CA LYS A 111 -12.66 12.45 -12.65
C LYS A 111 -13.00 13.60 -13.64
N ASP A 112 -13.84 13.37 -14.65
CA ASP A 112 -14.20 14.38 -15.67
C ASP A 112 -15.64 14.92 -15.59
N ALA A 113 -16.45 14.50 -14.61
CA ALA A 113 -17.88 14.83 -14.57
C ALA A 113 -18.19 16.12 -13.79
N VAL A 114 -17.95 17.28 -14.40
CA VAL A 114 -18.34 18.59 -13.85
C VAL A 114 -19.82 18.95 -14.11
N ASP A 115 -20.58 18.10 -14.82
CA ASP A 115 -21.95 18.37 -15.27
C ASP A 115 -22.98 17.35 -14.73
N PHE A 116 -24.03 17.87 -14.07
CA PHE A 116 -25.19 17.14 -13.56
C PHE A 116 -25.89 16.28 -14.64
N ARG A 117 -25.86 16.68 -15.93
CA ARG A 117 -26.42 15.86 -17.02
C ARG A 117 -25.58 14.62 -17.34
N ALA A 118 -24.26 14.65 -17.13
CA ALA A 118 -23.37 13.50 -17.31
C ALA A 118 -23.63 12.46 -16.21
N VAL A 119 -23.83 12.90 -14.96
CA VAL A 119 -24.20 12.05 -13.81
C VAL A 119 -25.54 11.34 -14.06
N VAL A 120 -26.56 12.04 -14.57
CA VAL A 120 -27.86 11.43 -14.90
C VAL A 120 -27.77 10.43 -16.06
N ARG A 121 -26.89 10.68 -17.04
CA ARG A 121 -26.62 9.73 -18.15
C ARG A 121 -25.86 8.50 -17.66
N LEU A 122 -24.91 8.67 -16.74
CA LEU A 122 -24.15 7.62 -16.10
C LEU A 122 -25.04 6.74 -15.21
N ALA A 123 -25.95 7.35 -14.43
CA ALA A 123 -26.93 6.64 -13.61
C ALA A 123 -27.93 5.80 -14.43
N ARG A 124 -28.30 6.26 -15.63
CA ARG A 124 -29.12 5.48 -16.59
C ARG A 124 -28.34 4.36 -17.29
N ARG A 125 -27.03 4.53 -17.54
CA ARG A 125 -26.14 3.50 -18.11
C ARG A 125 -25.60 2.49 -17.09
N ALA A 126 -25.58 2.84 -15.81
CA ALA A 126 -25.24 1.92 -14.72
C ALA A 126 -26.41 0.96 -14.40
N SER A 127 -27.64 1.29 -14.83
CA SER A 127 -28.85 0.48 -14.61
C SER A 127 -29.33 -0.27 -15.88
N GLY A 128 -28.96 0.16 -17.08
CA GLY A 128 -29.11 -0.59 -18.34
C GLY A 128 -27.73 -0.94 -18.88
N GLY A 129 -27.40 -2.24 -18.97
CA GLY A 129 -26.05 -2.81 -19.16
C GLY A 129 -25.31 -2.42 -20.44
N GLY A 130 -25.17 -1.14 -20.74
CA GLY A 130 -24.53 -0.60 -21.93
C GLY A 130 -25.38 -0.70 -23.21
N PRO A 131 -24.98 0.03 -24.27
CA PRO A 131 -25.77 0.14 -25.49
C PRO A 131 -26.04 -1.22 -26.14
N TYR A 132 -25.08 -2.16 -26.07
CA TYR A 132 -25.22 -3.52 -26.63
C TYR A 132 -26.27 -4.37 -25.92
N VAL A 133 -26.53 -4.13 -24.62
CA VAL A 133 -27.63 -4.78 -23.88
C VAL A 133 -28.95 -4.11 -24.21
N ASP A 134 -28.98 -2.77 -24.17
CA ASP A 134 -30.18 -1.97 -24.39
C ASP A 134 -30.81 -2.24 -25.77
N ASN A 135 -29.99 -2.38 -26.81
CA ASN A 135 -30.44 -2.66 -28.18
C ASN A 135 -30.49 -4.17 -28.52
N GLY A 136 -30.11 -5.04 -27.58
CA GLY A 136 -30.13 -6.49 -27.76
C GLY A 136 -29.08 -7.05 -28.72
N LEU A 137 -28.11 -6.25 -29.19
CA LEU A 137 -27.06 -6.69 -30.11
C LEU A 137 -26.15 -7.76 -29.48
N TYR A 138 -26.01 -7.80 -28.15
CA TYR A 138 -25.22 -8.83 -27.46
C TYR A 138 -25.68 -10.26 -27.78
N LYS A 139 -26.92 -10.48 -28.24
CA LYS A 139 -27.42 -11.79 -28.67
C LYS A 139 -26.71 -12.32 -29.92
N GLN A 140 -26.00 -11.47 -30.65
CA GLN A 140 -25.19 -11.87 -31.81
C GLN A 140 -23.78 -12.32 -31.42
N PHE A 141 -23.38 -12.16 -30.16
CA PHE A 141 -22.09 -12.56 -29.65
C PHE A 141 -21.93 -14.08 -29.72
N ALA A 142 -20.93 -14.51 -30.49
CA ALA A 142 -20.57 -15.90 -30.68
C ALA A 142 -19.07 -16.04 -30.96
N LEU A 143 -18.49 -17.14 -30.46
CA LEU A 143 -17.21 -17.69 -30.89
C LEU A 143 -17.42 -19.14 -31.33
N THR A 144 -17.02 -19.46 -32.55
CA THR A 144 -16.99 -20.82 -33.10
C THR A 144 -15.61 -21.11 -33.63
N ILE A 145 -15.09 -22.30 -33.32
CA ILE A 145 -13.80 -22.81 -33.77
C ILE A 145 -14.07 -24.19 -34.36
N ASP A 146 -13.78 -24.36 -35.65
CA ASP A 146 -14.00 -25.58 -36.40
C ASP A 146 -12.67 -26.13 -36.94
N GLY A 147 -12.35 -27.38 -36.61
CA GLY A 147 -11.10 -28.02 -37.00
C GLY A 147 -11.11 -29.52 -36.70
N THR A 148 -10.03 -30.22 -37.08
CA THR A 148 -9.84 -31.66 -36.83
C THR A 148 -9.13 -31.87 -35.48
N GLY A 149 -9.91 -31.93 -34.39
CA GLY A 149 -9.42 -32.14 -33.04
C GLY A 149 -10.52 -32.66 -32.12
N HIS A 150 -10.34 -32.54 -30.81
CA HIS A 150 -11.37 -32.91 -29.82
C HIS A 150 -11.41 -31.90 -28.67
N VAL A 151 -12.56 -31.85 -27.99
CA VAL A 151 -12.69 -31.11 -26.72
C VAL A 151 -11.80 -31.79 -25.69
N ALA A 152 -10.97 -31.00 -24.99
CA ALA A 152 -10.02 -31.54 -24.04
C ALA A 152 -10.72 -32.21 -22.86
N THR A 153 -10.17 -33.32 -22.40
CA THR A 153 -10.54 -33.97 -21.13
C THR A 153 -9.94 -33.22 -19.95
N ALA A 154 -10.46 -33.43 -18.74
CA ALA A 154 -9.93 -32.82 -17.52
C ALA A 154 -8.44 -33.14 -17.29
N ASP A 155 -8.02 -34.37 -17.63
CA ASP A 155 -6.62 -34.79 -17.53
C ASP A 155 -5.72 -34.05 -18.53
N GLU A 156 -6.18 -33.82 -19.75
CA GLU A 156 -5.44 -33.05 -20.76
C GLU A 156 -5.31 -31.57 -20.37
N ILE A 157 -6.37 -30.98 -19.78
CA ILE A 157 -6.35 -29.62 -19.24
C ILE A 157 -5.32 -29.54 -18.10
N THR A 158 -5.43 -30.41 -17.11
CA THR A 158 -4.53 -30.45 -15.95
C THR A 158 -3.07 -30.69 -16.39
N ALA A 159 -2.84 -31.57 -17.37
CA ALA A 159 -1.51 -31.83 -17.91
C ALA A 159 -0.93 -30.63 -18.67
N ALA A 160 -1.77 -29.85 -19.36
CA ALA A 160 -1.34 -28.63 -20.04
C ALA A 160 -0.94 -27.54 -19.04
N HIS A 161 -1.80 -27.23 -18.07
CA HIS A 161 -1.53 -26.27 -16.99
C HIS A 161 -0.29 -26.67 -16.18
N SER A 162 -0.15 -27.96 -15.87
CA SER A 162 1.03 -28.48 -15.17
C SER A 162 2.33 -28.31 -15.96
N ALA A 163 2.27 -28.21 -17.29
CA ALA A 163 3.46 -27.99 -18.11
C ALA A 163 4.02 -26.58 -17.91
N PHE A 164 3.16 -25.56 -17.83
CA PHE A 164 3.56 -24.19 -17.55
C PHE A 164 4.18 -24.09 -16.14
N MET A 165 3.50 -24.68 -15.16
CA MET A 165 3.91 -24.71 -13.75
C MET A 165 5.11 -25.63 -13.46
N GLY A 166 5.48 -26.52 -14.39
CA GLY A 166 6.56 -27.50 -14.19
C GLY A 166 7.96 -26.88 -14.00
N SER A 167 8.14 -25.61 -14.37
CA SER A 167 9.34 -24.82 -14.09
C SER A 167 9.17 -23.80 -12.96
N ALA A 168 7.99 -23.67 -12.38
CA ALA A 168 7.73 -22.75 -11.27
C ALA A 168 8.50 -23.17 -10.01
N VAL A 169 9.10 -22.19 -9.34
CA VAL A 169 9.76 -22.34 -8.03
C VAL A 169 9.02 -21.58 -6.94
N VAL A 170 8.26 -20.56 -7.33
CA VAL A 170 7.39 -19.78 -6.46
C VAL A 170 6.12 -19.48 -7.22
N SER A 171 4.98 -19.62 -6.55
CA SER A 171 3.71 -19.07 -7.01
C SER A 171 3.05 -18.39 -5.81
N VAL A 172 2.69 -17.12 -5.99
CA VAL A 172 1.99 -16.31 -4.99
C VAL A 172 0.60 -16.06 -5.54
N GLU A 173 -0.32 -16.90 -5.11
CA GLU A 173 -1.72 -16.77 -5.46
C GLU A 173 -2.32 -15.53 -4.77
N PRO A 174 -3.10 -14.72 -5.50
CA PRO A 174 -3.81 -13.60 -4.92
C PRO A 174 -4.92 -14.12 -4.00
N LYS A 175 -5.13 -13.43 -2.89
CA LYS A 175 -6.31 -13.64 -2.07
C LYS A 175 -6.93 -12.27 -1.84
N ARG A 176 -8.24 -12.16 -2.06
CA ARG A 176 -8.99 -10.89 -1.98
C ARG A 176 -8.64 -10.11 -0.73
N ASN A 177 -8.38 -8.81 -0.89
CA ASN A 177 -8.04 -7.87 0.19
C ASN A 177 -6.90 -8.34 1.09
N THR A 178 -5.94 -9.07 0.54
CA THR A 178 -4.79 -9.52 1.30
C THR A 178 -3.53 -9.45 0.45
N ALA A 179 -2.40 -9.39 1.15
CA ALA A 179 -1.13 -9.74 0.53
C ALA A 179 -0.71 -11.14 0.92
N ASN A 180 -0.15 -11.84 -0.06
CA ASN A 180 0.54 -13.09 0.16
C ASN A 180 2.02 -12.94 -0.17
N ARG A 181 2.81 -13.82 0.43
CA ARG A 181 4.25 -13.85 0.18
C ARG A 181 4.80 -15.27 0.25
N ARG A 182 5.92 -15.50 -0.45
CA ARG A 182 6.68 -16.75 -0.40
C ARG A 182 8.17 -16.47 -0.40
N GLY A 183 8.89 -17.04 0.56
CA GLY A 183 10.35 -16.99 0.61
C GLY A 183 10.99 -18.09 -0.25
N PHE A 184 12.08 -17.77 -0.95
CA PHE A 184 12.89 -18.73 -1.68
C PHE A 184 14.39 -18.40 -1.59
N GLU A 185 15.20 -19.44 -1.49
CA GLU A 185 16.66 -19.35 -1.41
C GLU A 185 17.32 -19.86 -2.69
N LEU A 186 18.27 -19.07 -3.19
CA LEU A 186 19.14 -19.41 -4.31
C LEU A 186 20.55 -19.67 -3.80
N THR A 187 21.11 -20.84 -4.11
CA THR A 187 22.47 -21.23 -3.68
C THR A 187 23.56 -20.86 -4.70
N ARG A 188 23.15 -20.35 -5.86
CA ARG A 188 24.01 -19.96 -6.99
C ARG A 188 23.32 -18.89 -7.85
N PRO A 189 24.07 -18.15 -8.68
CA PRO A 189 23.46 -17.26 -9.67
C PRO A 189 22.44 -18.03 -10.51
N THR A 190 21.24 -17.47 -10.65
CA THR A 190 20.11 -18.14 -11.29
C THR A 190 19.29 -17.14 -12.08
N ASP A 191 18.94 -17.50 -13.30
CA ASP A 191 17.98 -16.78 -14.13
C ASP A 191 16.57 -17.17 -13.68
N VAL A 192 15.83 -16.17 -13.20
CA VAL A 192 14.47 -16.32 -12.68
C VAL A 192 13.54 -15.55 -13.60
N GLU A 193 12.72 -16.27 -14.35
CA GLU A 193 11.64 -15.69 -15.14
C GLU A 193 10.52 -15.27 -14.20
N VAL A 194 10.15 -13.99 -14.27
CA VAL A 194 9.01 -13.39 -13.61
C VAL A 194 7.85 -13.42 -14.58
N TYR A 195 6.74 -14.04 -14.16
CA TYR A 195 5.47 -14.01 -14.86
C TYR A 195 4.39 -13.56 -13.88
N GLY A 196 3.95 -12.31 -14.01
CA GLY A 196 2.94 -11.73 -13.13
C GLY A 196 1.83 -11.05 -13.91
N VAL A 197 0.59 -11.27 -13.50
CA VAL A 197 -0.59 -10.61 -14.07
C VAL A 197 -1.35 -9.94 -12.93
N GLY A 198 -1.73 -8.67 -13.13
CA GLY A 198 -2.37 -7.89 -12.09
C GLY A 198 -3.05 -6.62 -12.62
N GLU A 199 -3.48 -5.76 -11.71
CA GLU A 199 -4.19 -4.52 -11.98
C GLU A 199 -3.34 -3.32 -11.58
N LEU A 200 -2.97 -2.50 -12.57
CA LEU A 200 -2.24 -1.27 -12.37
C LEU A 200 -2.80 -0.16 -13.25
N GLN A 201 -2.82 1.05 -12.71
CA GLN A 201 -3.04 2.30 -13.43
C GLN A 201 -1.77 3.16 -13.34
N ARG A 202 -1.71 4.26 -14.09
CA ARG A 202 -0.52 5.12 -14.11
C ARG A 202 -0.27 5.81 -12.77
N ASP A 203 -1.34 6.18 -12.07
CA ASP A 203 -1.30 6.92 -10.80
C ASP A 203 -1.64 6.07 -9.58
N GLN A 204 -2.04 4.80 -9.76
CA GLN A 204 -2.52 3.92 -8.68
C GLN A 204 -2.17 2.46 -8.97
N THR A 205 -1.87 1.70 -7.91
CA THR A 205 -1.58 0.26 -7.99
C THR A 205 -2.59 -0.52 -7.16
N PHE A 206 -3.24 -1.53 -7.75
CA PHE A 206 -4.32 -2.29 -7.13
C PHE A 206 -3.82 -3.71 -6.81
N ASP A 207 -3.56 -4.49 -7.86
CA ASP A 207 -3.10 -5.87 -7.78
C ASP A 207 -1.69 -5.98 -8.40
N TYR A 208 -0.67 -6.14 -7.56
CA TYR A 208 0.72 -6.10 -8.03
C TYR A 208 1.68 -6.85 -7.10
N GLY A 209 2.88 -7.13 -7.60
CA GLY A 209 3.91 -7.84 -6.87
C GLY A 209 5.27 -7.14 -6.80
N TRP A 210 6.11 -7.59 -5.88
CA TRP A 210 7.52 -7.22 -5.82
C TRP A 210 8.37 -8.38 -5.28
N ILE A 211 9.67 -8.33 -5.54
CA ILE A 211 10.65 -9.27 -4.99
C ILE A 211 11.64 -8.48 -4.15
N MET A 212 11.87 -8.94 -2.93
CA MET A 212 12.79 -8.33 -1.98
C MET A 212 13.87 -9.31 -1.58
N ASN A 213 15.12 -8.85 -1.49
CA ASN A 213 16.17 -9.62 -0.84
C ASN A 213 15.95 -9.62 0.68
N ALA A 214 15.74 -10.79 1.28
CA ALA A 214 15.32 -10.96 2.67
C ALA A 214 16.35 -10.46 3.70
N ASP A 215 17.64 -10.52 3.34
CA ASP A 215 18.75 -10.17 4.22
C ASP A 215 19.01 -8.67 4.23
N THR A 216 19.01 -8.06 3.04
CA THR A 216 19.30 -6.63 2.85
C THR A 216 18.07 -5.74 2.93
N ARG A 217 16.86 -6.31 2.85
CA ARG A 217 15.56 -5.63 2.78
C ARG A 217 15.36 -4.73 1.57
N LYS A 218 16.21 -4.87 0.55
CA LYS A 218 16.08 -4.10 -0.70
C LYS A 218 15.16 -4.81 -1.67
N ARG A 219 14.19 -4.08 -2.22
CA ARG A 219 13.43 -4.52 -3.40
C ARG A 219 14.39 -4.64 -4.59
N VAL A 220 14.39 -5.80 -5.23
CA VAL A 220 15.21 -6.09 -6.42
C VAL A 220 14.37 -6.07 -7.69
N TRP A 221 13.04 -6.11 -7.55
CA TRP A 221 12.07 -6.00 -8.62
C TRP A 221 10.73 -5.55 -8.05
N THR A 222 9.98 -4.76 -8.80
CA THR A 222 8.61 -4.31 -8.48
C THR A 222 7.83 -4.24 -9.78
N MET A 223 6.62 -4.79 -9.79
CA MET A 223 5.68 -4.64 -10.89
C MET A 223 5.13 -3.20 -10.89
N THR A 224 5.45 -2.43 -11.92
CA THR A 224 4.93 -1.07 -12.13
C THR A 224 4.28 -0.94 -13.50
N TYR A 225 3.40 0.05 -13.65
CA TYR A 225 2.74 0.32 -14.93
C TYR A 225 3.75 0.49 -16.07
N ASP A 226 4.81 1.29 -15.85
CA ASP A 226 5.84 1.57 -16.87
C ASP A 226 6.75 0.37 -17.18
N SER A 227 6.88 -0.59 -16.25
CA SER A 227 7.70 -1.80 -16.43
C SER A 227 6.93 -2.98 -17.02
N THR A 228 5.62 -2.83 -17.23
CA THR A 228 4.72 -3.91 -17.64
C THR A 228 4.14 -3.65 -19.02
N GLU A 229 3.67 -4.71 -19.65
CA GLU A 229 2.91 -4.65 -20.91
C GLU A 229 1.41 -4.84 -20.63
N PRO A 230 0.52 -4.44 -21.55
CA PRO A 230 -0.91 -4.76 -21.43
C PRO A 230 -1.15 -6.27 -21.40
N ALA A 231 -1.91 -6.77 -20.44
CA ALA A 231 -2.26 -8.20 -20.34
C ALA A 231 -3.52 -8.58 -21.15
N GLY A 232 -4.04 -7.65 -21.95
CA GLY A 232 -5.31 -7.79 -22.65
C GLY A 232 -6.54 -7.59 -21.75
N GLY A 233 -7.73 -7.77 -22.31
CA GLY A 233 -8.97 -7.27 -21.68
C GLY A 233 -8.97 -5.76 -21.46
N ALA A 234 -9.30 -5.34 -20.24
CA ALA A 234 -9.27 -3.96 -19.77
C ALA A 234 -7.85 -3.38 -19.69
N ALA A 235 -7.70 -2.08 -19.93
CA ALA A 235 -6.39 -1.40 -19.97
C ALA A 235 -5.58 -1.48 -18.66
N LYS A 236 -6.28 -1.61 -17.53
CA LYS A 236 -5.70 -1.77 -16.19
C LYS A 236 -5.07 -3.16 -15.96
N ASN A 237 -5.39 -4.14 -16.80
CA ASN A 237 -4.75 -5.45 -16.74
C ASN A 237 -3.33 -5.34 -17.28
N ARG A 238 -2.35 -5.60 -16.42
CA ARG A 238 -0.92 -5.52 -16.74
C ARG A 238 -0.24 -6.87 -16.56
N MET A 239 0.77 -7.10 -17.39
CA MET A 239 1.60 -8.30 -17.37
C MET A 239 3.07 -7.90 -17.24
N ALA A 240 3.76 -8.51 -16.28
CA ALA A 240 5.21 -8.55 -16.25
C ALA A 240 5.66 -9.92 -16.76
N HIS A 241 6.44 -9.92 -17.84
CA HIS A 241 7.12 -11.11 -18.35
C HIS A 241 8.58 -10.79 -18.64
N GLU A 242 9.46 -11.03 -17.67
CA GLU A 242 10.87 -10.68 -17.79
C GLU A 242 11.77 -11.71 -17.08
N THR A 243 13.09 -11.66 -17.32
CA THR A 243 14.05 -12.56 -16.66
C THR A 243 14.99 -11.75 -15.78
N LEU A 244 15.01 -12.08 -14.49
CA LEU A 244 15.92 -11.52 -13.50
C LEU A 244 17.15 -12.40 -13.33
N HIS A 245 18.33 -11.78 -13.36
CA HIS A 245 19.60 -12.43 -13.03
C HIS A 245 19.91 -12.28 -11.54
N LEU A 246 19.41 -13.21 -10.72
CA LEU A 246 19.55 -13.12 -9.26
C LEU A 246 20.84 -13.77 -8.78
N ARG A 247 21.50 -13.12 -7.83
CA ARG A 247 22.67 -13.64 -7.12
C ARG A 247 22.24 -14.70 -6.10
N PRO A 248 23.19 -15.50 -5.56
CA PRO A 248 22.89 -16.36 -4.42
C PRO A 248 22.38 -15.51 -3.24
N GLY A 249 21.36 -16.00 -2.55
CA GLY A 249 20.75 -15.30 -1.42
C GLY A 249 19.32 -15.74 -1.15
N ARG A 250 18.73 -15.15 -0.11
CA ARG A 250 17.34 -15.35 0.27
C ARG A 250 16.48 -14.21 -0.24
N TYR A 251 15.35 -14.55 -0.84
CA TYR A 251 14.42 -13.62 -1.46
C TYR A 251 13.00 -13.91 -0.99
N VAL A 252 12.14 -12.90 -1.07
CA VAL A 252 10.73 -12.99 -0.76
C VAL A 252 9.96 -12.38 -1.92
N ALA A 253 9.08 -13.16 -2.53
CA ALA A 253 8.13 -12.68 -3.52
C ALA A 253 6.84 -12.29 -2.79
N TYR A 254 6.31 -11.12 -3.11
CA TYR A 254 5.05 -10.59 -2.60
C TYR A 254 4.08 -10.40 -3.76
N PHE A 255 2.79 -10.58 -3.48
CA PHE A 255 1.70 -10.13 -4.35
C PHE A 255 0.54 -9.64 -3.48
N VAL A 256 -0.03 -8.50 -3.83
CA VAL A 256 -1.16 -7.87 -3.14
C VAL A 256 -2.37 -7.84 -4.07
N SER A 257 -3.57 -8.00 -3.52
CA SER A 257 -4.82 -7.84 -4.25
C SER A 257 -5.85 -7.07 -3.43
N ASP A 258 -6.56 -6.14 -4.07
CA ASP A 258 -7.47 -5.17 -3.43
C ASP A 258 -8.97 -5.38 -3.70
N ASP A 259 -9.34 -6.61 -4.10
CA ASP A 259 -10.70 -7.12 -4.36
C ASP A 259 -11.49 -6.51 -5.53
N SER A 260 -10.97 -5.46 -6.16
CA SER A 260 -11.75 -4.67 -7.10
C SER A 260 -11.85 -5.28 -8.51
N HIS A 261 -10.86 -6.07 -8.95
CA HIS A 261 -10.83 -6.73 -10.27
C HIS A 261 -10.07 -8.06 -10.22
N ALA A 262 -10.73 -9.16 -9.85
CA ALA A 262 -10.08 -10.46 -9.59
C ALA A 262 -10.75 -11.64 -10.35
N PRO A 263 -10.08 -12.81 -10.47
CA PRO A 263 -10.58 -13.99 -11.19
C PRO A 263 -12.00 -14.45 -10.87
N ASP A 264 -12.46 -14.20 -9.65
CA ASP A 264 -13.79 -14.58 -9.16
C ASP A 264 -14.83 -13.46 -9.24
N ASP A 265 -14.45 -12.21 -9.57
CA ASP A 265 -15.37 -11.08 -9.78
C ASP A 265 -14.73 -9.95 -10.61
N TRP A 266 -14.65 -10.18 -11.92
CA TRP A 266 -14.15 -9.17 -12.84
C TRP A 266 -15.16 -8.02 -12.99
N ASN A 267 -14.74 -6.79 -12.71
CA ASN A 267 -15.56 -5.61 -12.98
C ASN A 267 -15.49 -5.09 -14.44
N ALA A 268 -14.57 -5.63 -15.25
CA ALA A 268 -14.35 -5.34 -16.67
C ALA A 268 -13.86 -6.60 -17.41
N VAL A 269 -13.55 -6.51 -18.71
CA VAL A 269 -13.04 -7.69 -19.45
C VAL A 269 -11.73 -8.18 -18.83
N PRO A 270 -11.62 -9.48 -18.49
CA PRO A 270 -10.44 -10.02 -17.79
C PRO A 270 -9.19 -10.02 -18.67
N ALA A 271 -8.02 -10.17 -18.04
CA ALA A 271 -6.77 -10.41 -18.73
C ALA A 271 -6.87 -11.64 -19.67
N THR A 272 -5.99 -11.70 -20.67
CA THR A 272 -5.94 -12.82 -21.62
C THR A 272 -5.51 -14.14 -20.98
N ASP A 273 -4.79 -14.06 -19.86
CA ASP A 273 -4.42 -15.21 -19.02
C ASP A 273 -4.93 -14.98 -17.59
N PRO A 274 -6.25 -15.16 -17.36
CA PRO A 274 -6.88 -14.85 -16.08
C PRO A 274 -6.48 -15.83 -14.97
N GLU A 275 -6.06 -17.05 -15.31
CA GLU A 275 -5.61 -18.06 -14.35
C GLU A 275 -4.25 -17.72 -13.74
N SER A 276 -3.47 -16.87 -14.40
CA SER A 276 -2.16 -16.41 -13.91
C SER A 276 -2.19 -15.08 -13.15
N TRP A 277 -3.38 -14.60 -12.79
CA TRP A 277 -3.52 -13.46 -11.87
C TRP A 277 -2.76 -13.74 -10.58
N GLY A 278 -1.80 -12.89 -10.23
CA GLY A 278 -0.80 -13.19 -9.21
C GLY A 278 0.64 -13.09 -9.72
N LEU A 279 1.55 -13.78 -9.03
CA LEU A 279 2.97 -13.80 -9.35
C LEU A 279 3.52 -15.22 -9.36
N THR A 280 4.07 -15.64 -10.50
CA THR A 280 4.76 -16.91 -10.67
C THR A 280 6.22 -16.66 -11.06
N LEU A 281 7.14 -17.28 -10.33
CA LEU A 281 8.57 -17.26 -10.62
C LEU A 281 9.00 -18.62 -11.15
N ARG A 282 9.66 -18.63 -12.31
CA ARG A 282 10.04 -19.85 -13.03
C ARG A 282 11.55 -19.90 -13.23
N VAL A 283 12.09 -21.12 -13.19
CA VAL A 283 13.51 -21.38 -13.43
C VAL A 283 13.60 -22.47 -14.49
N ALA A 284 14.00 -22.09 -15.71
CA ALA A 284 14.08 -22.99 -16.85
C ALA A 284 15.15 -24.09 -16.64
N ASP A 285 16.33 -23.71 -16.15
CA ASP A 285 17.42 -24.64 -15.86
C ASP A 285 17.00 -25.65 -14.77
N ARG A 286 16.88 -26.91 -15.16
CA ARG A 286 16.42 -27.99 -14.28
C ARG A 286 17.34 -28.21 -13.08
N MET A 287 18.65 -28.09 -13.27
CA MET A 287 19.60 -28.26 -12.18
C MET A 287 19.49 -27.10 -11.18
N ALA A 288 19.17 -25.88 -11.65
CA ALA A 288 19.05 -24.67 -10.84
C ALA A 288 17.78 -24.73 -10.02
N ARG A 289 16.68 -25.03 -10.70
CA ARG A 289 15.37 -25.28 -10.10
C ARG A 289 15.45 -26.29 -8.97
N ALA A 290 16.16 -27.41 -9.16
CA ALA A 290 16.31 -28.45 -8.13
C ALA A 290 17.05 -27.99 -6.86
N THR A 291 17.80 -26.87 -6.93
CA THR A 291 18.53 -26.29 -5.80
C THR A 291 17.79 -25.16 -5.09
N VAL A 292 16.66 -24.69 -5.63
CA VAL A 292 15.83 -23.67 -4.97
C VAL A 292 15.16 -24.28 -3.73
N ARG A 293 15.17 -23.53 -2.63
CA ARG A 293 14.57 -23.98 -1.37
C ARG A 293 13.54 -22.96 -0.88
N PRO A 294 12.28 -23.35 -0.66
CA PRO A 294 11.31 -22.44 -0.06
C PRO A 294 11.65 -22.23 1.42
N PHE A 295 11.27 -21.07 1.96
CA PHE A 295 11.33 -20.81 3.40
C PHE A 295 10.22 -19.85 3.83
N GLU A 296 9.84 -19.91 5.10
CA GLU A 296 8.89 -18.97 5.69
C GLU A 296 9.60 -17.67 6.08
N TYR A 297 9.12 -16.56 5.52
CA TYR A 297 9.71 -15.25 5.77
C TYR A 297 8.97 -14.51 6.88
N GLU A 298 9.76 -13.96 7.79
CA GLU A 298 9.29 -13.17 8.92
C GLU A 298 10.04 -11.82 8.96
N PRO A 299 9.37 -10.67 8.68
CA PRO A 299 10.04 -9.37 8.71
C PRO A 299 10.56 -8.97 10.10
N VAL A 300 9.92 -9.42 11.18
CA VAL A 300 10.33 -9.11 12.56
C VAL A 300 10.70 -10.40 13.29
N PRO A 301 11.99 -10.64 13.61
CA PRO A 301 12.42 -11.92 14.19
C PRO A 301 11.74 -12.21 15.54
N GLU A 302 11.04 -13.34 15.60
CA GLU A 302 10.25 -13.73 16.78
C GLU A 302 11.11 -13.80 18.06
N GLY A 303 10.62 -13.16 19.12
CA GLY A 303 11.29 -13.13 20.42
C GLY A 303 12.59 -12.31 20.47
N GLN A 304 12.94 -11.58 19.41
CA GLN A 304 14.16 -10.74 19.33
C GLN A 304 13.86 -9.24 19.45
N THR A 305 12.60 -8.84 19.64
CA THR A 305 12.18 -7.45 19.78
C THR A 305 12.61 -6.85 21.11
N ILE A 306 13.11 -5.62 21.07
CA ILE A 306 13.30 -4.73 22.22
C ILE A 306 11.98 -4.04 22.55
N VAL A 307 11.30 -3.52 21.51
CA VAL A 307 9.95 -2.96 21.58
C VAL A 307 9.09 -3.63 20.51
N SER A 308 7.85 -3.97 20.87
CA SER A 308 6.84 -4.46 19.94
C SER A 308 5.51 -3.83 20.31
N MET A 309 5.09 -2.82 19.55
CA MET A 309 3.79 -2.18 19.64
C MET A 309 3.10 -2.38 18.30
N ILE A 310 2.53 -3.58 18.09
CA ILE A 310 1.92 -4.01 16.83
C ILE A 310 0.44 -4.31 17.04
N GLY A 311 -0.32 -4.44 15.95
CA GLY A 311 -1.75 -4.63 16.01
C GLY A 311 -2.46 -3.41 16.61
N ILE A 312 -1.95 -2.22 16.29
CA ILE A 312 -2.48 -0.96 16.80
C ILE A 312 -3.82 -0.66 16.10
N GLY A 313 -4.89 -0.50 16.88
CA GLY A 313 -6.21 -0.08 16.41
C GLY A 313 -6.40 1.44 16.42
N ASP A 314 -7.62 1.89 16.19
CA ASP A 314 -7.97 3.32 16.07
C ASP A 314 -7.68 4.13 17.34
N ASN A 315 -7.37 5.42 17.14
CA ASN A 315 -7.18 6.46 18.16
C ASN A 315 -6.19 6.05 19.26
N ALA A 316 -5.19 5.24 18.90
CA ALA A 316 -4.23 4.74 19.85
C ALA A 316 -3.12 5.75 20.06
N ASN A 317 -2.69 5.91 21.31
CA ASN A 317 -1.45 6.59 21.67
C ASN A 317 -0.69 5.71 22.65
N ARG A 318 0.34 5.01 22.14
CA ARG A 318 1.11 4.00 22.88
C ARG A 318 2.55 4.46 23.04
N SER A 319 3.15 4.08 24.17
CA SER A 319 4.59 4.23 24.35
C SER A 319 5.18 3.10 25.17
N THR A 320 6.43 2.75 24.87
CA THR A 320 7.22 1.75 25.59
C THR A 320 8.66 2.23 25.71
N GLY A 321 9.26 2.07 26.89
CA GLY A 321 10.63 2.47 27.14
C GLY A 321 11.62 1.31 27.23
N PHE A 322 12.85 1.54 26.80
CA PHE A 322 13.98 0.63 27.01
C PHE A 322 15.27 1.39 27.34
N THR A 323 16.20 0.73 28.03
CA THR A 323 17.55 1.23 28.26
C THR A 323 18.55 0.34 27.53
N LEU A 324 19.42 0.95 26.73
CA LEU A 324 20.60 0.33 26.14
C LEU A 324 21.81 0.53 27.06
N LYS A 325 22.49 -0.55 27.41
CA LYS A 325 23.70 -0.52 28.24
C LYS A 325 24.98 -0.26 27.46
N ARG A 326 24.91 -0.37 26.13
CA ARG A 326 26.01 -0.16 25.19
C ARG A 326 25.45 0.35 23.86
N PRO A 327 26.26 0.97 22.98
CA PRO A 327 25.78 1.38 21.66
C PRO A 327 25.25 0.18 20.88
N MET A 328 24.18 0.40 20.12
CA MET A 328 23.52 -0.66 19.35
C MET A 328 22.91 -0.10 18.07
N ASP A 329 23.15 -0.79 16.96
CA ASP A 329 22.36 -0.62 15.75
C ASP A 329 21.04 -1.37 15.94
N VAL A 330 19.93 -0.62 15.92
CA VAL A 330 18.59 -1.17 15.97
C VAL A 330 17.94 -1.04 14.60
N ARG A 331 17.22 -2.07 14.17
CA ARG A 331 16.29 -1.99 13.04
C ARG A 331 14.93 -1.57 13.57
N ILE A 332 14.35 -0.59 12.89
CA ILE A 332 12.99 -0.13 13.12
C ILE A 332 12.16 -0.63 11.95
N TYR A 333 11.13 -1.42 12.26
CA TYR A 333 10.12 -1.87 11.32
C TYR A 333 8.80 -1.24 11.76
N ALA A 334 8.35 -0.21 11.05
CA ALA A 334 7.16 0.56 11.39
C ALA A 334 6.22 0.66 10.18
N LEU A 335 4.97 0.29 10.38
CA LEU A 335 3.88 0.45 9.42
C LEU A 335 2.94 1.53 9.92
N GLY A 336 2.42 2.36 9.02
CA GLY A 336 1.41 3.35 9.34
C GLY A 336 0.80 4.01 8.10
N GLU A 337 -0.25 4.80 8.32
CA GLU A 337 -1.00 5.54 7.30
C GLU A 337 -0.38 6.92 7.01
N SER A 338 -0.46 7.34 5.75
CA SER A 338 -0.19 8.71 5.31
C SER A 338 -1.37 9.38 4.62
N SER A 339 -1.49 10.70 4.73
CA SER A 339 -2.38 11.55 3.94
C SER A 339 -1.57 12.72 3.39
N ASP A 340 -1.78 13.10 2.12
CA ASP A 340 -1.13 14.26 1.48
C ASP A 340 0.40 14.33 1.69
N GLU A 341 1.09 13.18 1.55
CA GLU A 341 2.54 13.05 1.77
C GLU A 341 3.00 13.32 3.22
N GLU A 342 2.08 13.33 4.18
CA GLU A 342 2.36 13.39 5.61
C GLU A 342 1.93 12.12 6.33
N MET A 343 2.60 11.80 7.44
CA MET A 343 2.26 10.62 8.24
C MET A 343 1.15 10.93 9.25
N VAL A 344 0.11 10.09 9.26
CA VAL A 344 -1.05 10.16 10.17
C VAL A 344 -0.90 9.08 11.26
N ASP A 345 -0.79 7.85 10.77
CA ASP A 345 -0.15 6.62 11.24
C ASP A 345 1.35 6.63 11.50
N TYR A 346 1.89 6.90 12.70
CA TYR A 346 3.36 6.83 12.82
C TYR A 346 3.97 6.61 14.21
N ALA A 347 5.26 6.27 14.15
CA ALA A 347 6.15 6.09 15.29
C ALA A 347 7.23 7.17 15.38
N TRP A 348 7.70 7.41 16.60
CA TRP A 348 8.91 8.21 16.85
C TRP A 348 9.64 7.71 18.09
N ILE A 349 10.92 8.07 18.21
CA ILE A 349 11.77 7.73 19.36
C ILE A 349 12.35 9.01 19.94
N VAL A 350 12.34 9.11 21.27
CA VAL A 350 13.02 10.17 22.02
C VAL A 350 14.04 9.59 22.98
N ASP A 351 15.09 10.35 23.27
CA ASP A 351 15.92 10.12 24.44
C ASP A 351 15.09 10.41 25.71
N ALA A 352 15.09 9.48 26.66
CA ALA A 352 14.23 9.58 27.83
C ALA A 352 14.77 10.54 28.91
N VAL A 353 16.01 11.00 28.80
CA VAL A 353 16.66 11.89 29.76
C VAL A 353 16.38 13.34 29.40
N ASP A 354 16.58 13.76 28.16
CA ASP A 354 16.35 15.14 27.71
C ASP A 354 15.08 15.33 26.86
N HIS A 355 14.36 14.23 26.59
CA HIS A 355 13.15 14.20 25.75
C HIS A 355 13.39 14.65 24.30
N LYS A 356 14.64 14.71 23.84
CA LYS A 356 14.97 15.08 22.48
C LYS A 356 14.55 13.97 21.51
N ARG A 357 13.89 14.36 20.41
CA ARG A 357 13.56 13.45 19.31
C ARG A 357 14.84 12.97 18.62
N VAL A 358 15.04 11.66 18.59
CA VAL A 358 16.20 11.04 17.93
C VAL A 358 15.83 10.37 16.60
N TRP A 359 14.54 10.09 16.39
CA TRP A 359 14.00 9.59 15.13
C TRP A 359 12.49 9.80 15.06
N THR A 360 11.96 10.02 13.85
CA THR A 360 10.53 10.10 13.52
C THR A 360 10.32 9.37 12.20
N MET A 361 9.26 8.56 12.09
CA MET A 361 8.84 8.02 10.79
C MET A 361 8.27 9.17 9.94
N ARG A 362 8.94 9.46 8.82
CA ARG A 362 8.54 10.51 7.87
C ARG A 362 8.19 9.90 6.53
N TYR A 363 7.24 10.50 5.82
CA TYR A 363 6.73 9.96 4.56
C TYR A 363 7.84 9.75 3.52
N ASP A 364 8.73 10.73 3.36
CA ASP A 364 9.86 10.73 2.42
C ASP A 364 10.92 9.64 2.71
N GLU A 365 10.94 9.11 3.92
CA GLU A 365 11.82 8.00 4.33
C GLU A 365 11.12 6.63 4.31
N THR A 366 9.87 6.58 3.84
CA THR A 366 9.07 5.34 3.77
C THR A 366 8.89 4.84 2.34
N GLN A 367 8.49 3.58 2.21
CA GLN A 367 8.05 2.98 0.96
C GLN A 367 6.60 2.49 1.07
N ALA A 368 5.92 2.30 -0.07
CA ALA A 368 4.59 1.69 -0.09
C ALA A 368 4.63 0.28 0.53
N ALA A 369 3.70 -0.01 1.44
CA ALA A 369 3.65 -1.26 2.19
C ALA A 369 2.74 -2.33 1.57
N GLY A 370 2.19 -2.08 0.38
CA GLY A 370 1.15 -2.91 -0.23
C GLY A 370 -0.26 -2.45 0.14
N GLY A 371 -1.26 -2.93 -0.60
CA GLY A 371 -2.65 -2.50 -0.47
C GLY A 371 -2.80 -1.07 -0.96
N SER A 372 -3.53 -0.24 -0.22
CA SER A 372 -3.71 1.18 -0.54
C SER A 372 -2.41 1.99 -0.47
N ASP A 373 -2.27 3.01 -1.32
CA ASP A 373 -1.06 3.86 -1.41
C ASP A 373 -0.69 4.59 -0.11
N LYS A 374 -1.68 4.81 0.77
CA LYS A 374 -1.50 5.40 2.09
C LYS A 374 -0.78 4.49 3.08
N ASN A 375 -0.67 3.20 2.79
CA ASN A 375 0.06 2.26 3.63
C ASN A 375 1.56 2.46 3.45
N ARG A 376 2.24 2.94 4.49
CA ARG A 376 3.67 3.25 4.47
C ARG A 376 4.45 2.32 5.39
N LEU A 377 5.63 1.91 4.92
CA LEU A 377 6.59 1.10 5.66
C LEU A 377 7.91 1.85 5.81
N PHE A 378 8.38 1.97 7.04
CA PHE A 378 9.77 2.24 7.36
C PHE A 378 10.46 0.94 7.81
N ASP A 379 11.49 0.50 7.07
CA ASP A 379 12.33 -0.66 7.43
C ASP A 379 13.82 -0.30 7.30
N SER A 380 14.38 0.36 8.32
CA SER A 380 15.75 0.85 8.28
C SER A 380 16.47 0.70 9.62
N VAL A 381 17.78 0.95 9.61
CA VAL A 381 18.67 0.82 10.78
C VAL A 381 18.98 2.21 11.35
N LEU A 382 18.85 2.34 12.67
CA LEU A 382 19.21 3.50 13.46
C LEU A 382 20.32 3.12 14.45
N HIS A 383 21.39 3.91 14.50
CA HIS A 383 22.42 3.77 15.52
C HIS A 383 22.01 4.51 16.79
N LEU A 384 21.90 3.81 17.92
CA LEU A 384 21.60 4.41 19.21
C LEU A 384 22.78 4.27 20.19
N PRO A 385 23.24 5.36 20.83
CA PRO A 385 24.20 5.28 21.92
C PRO A 385 23.62 4.58 23.17
N PRO A 386 24.43 4.30 24.20
CA PRO A 386 23.91 3.87 25.49
C PRO A 386 23.02 4.96 26.07
N GLY A 387 21.86 4.59 26.58
CA GLY A 387 20.85 5.55 27.02
C GLY A 387 19.51 4.89 27.26
N SER A 388 18.59 5.66 27.84
CA SER A 388 17.18 5.26 27.95
C SER A 388 16.38 5.96 26.87
N TYR A 389 15.46 5.24 26.24
CA TYR A 389 14.66 5.71 25.11
C TYR A 389 13.20 5.40 25.36
N LEU A 390 12.33 6.25 24.82
CA LEU A 390 10.90 6.01 24.73
C LEU A 390 10.52 5.93 23.24
N VAL A 391 9.91 4.81 22.86
CA VAL A 391 9.29 4.63 21.55
C VAL A 391 7.82 4.97 21.70
N TYR A 392 7.31 5.77 20.78
CA TYR A 392 5.90 6.11 20.69
C TYR A 392 5.32 5.58 19.38
N TYR A 393 4.02 5.32 19.39
CA TYR A 393 3.22 5.11 18.20
C TYR A 393 1.85 5.75 18.41
N LYS A 394 1.37 6.46 17.41
CA LYS A 394 0.04 7.04 17.37
C LYS A 394 -0.71 6.57 16.13
N SER A 395 -2.03 6.37 16.24
CA SER A 395 -2.97 6.20 15.13
C SER A 395 -4.19 7.12 15.20
N ASP A 396 -4.83 7.35 14.06
CA ASP A 396 -6.10 8.08 13.90
C ASP A 396 -7.33 7.15 13.99
N GLY A 397 -8.51 7.65 13.62
CA GLY A 397 -9.78 6.94 13.71
C GLY A 397 -10.25 6.20 12.45
N SER A 398 -9.45 6.08 11.39
CA SER A 398 -9.97 5.73 10.06
C SER A 398 -9.32 4.53 9.35
N HIS A 399 -8.05 4.21 9.63
CA HIS A 399 -7.37 3.09 8.96
C HIS A 399 -6.34 2.40 9.86
N SER A 400 -6.76 1.35 10.56
CA SER A 400 -5.91 0.68 11.55
C SER A 400 -6.08 -0.85 11.56
N TYR A 401 -5.29 -1.52 12.39
CA TYR A 401 -5.31 -2.97 12.49
C TYR A 401 -6.71 -3.53 12.77
N ASN A 402 -7.18 -4.43 11.89
CA ASN A 402 -8.52 -5.03 11.88
C ASN A 402 -9.68 -4.04 11.66
N ASN A 403 -9.41 -2.78 11.30
CA ASN A 403 -10.41 -1.79 10.91
C ASN A 403 -9.92 -0.96 9.72
N TRP A 404 -9.76 -1.62 8.58
CA TRP A 404 -9.26 -1.00 7.36
C TRP A 404 -10.40 -0.38 6.55
N ASN A 405 -10.33 0.91 6.24
CA ASN A 405 -11.26 1.57 5.31
C ASN A 405 -10.90 1.36 3.82
N THR A 406 -9.72 0.81 3.52
CA THR A 406 -9.23 0.42 2.18
C THR A 406 -8.34 -0.82 2.30
N ALA A 407 -7.80 -1.35 1.20
CA ALA A 407 -6.98 -2.57 1.23
C ALA A 407 -5.78 -2.48 2.21
N PRO A 408 -5.57 -3.50 3.06
CA PRO A 408 -4.56 -3.47 4.12
C PRO A 408 -3.12 -3.59 3.59
N PRO A 409 -2.11 -3.18 4.39
CA PRO A 409 -0.71 -3.40 4.04
C PRO A 409 -0.35 -4.88 4.04
N ALA A 410 0.72 -5.23 3.32
CA ALA A 410 1.09 -6.62 3.10
C ALA A 410 1.52 -7.39 4.35
N GLU A 411 1.90 -6.66 5.39
CA GLU A 411 2.35 -7.21 6.66
C GLU A 411 1.45 -6.68 7.80
N GLU A 412 0.14 -6.65 7.56
CA GLU A 412 -0.93 -6.05 8.39
C GLU A 412 -0.83 -6.26 9.90
N ARG A 413 -0.41 -7.45 10.35
CA ARG A 413 -0.23 -7.75 11.79
C ARG A 413 0.82 -6.86 12.46
N TYR A 414 1.69 -6.23 11.68
CA TYR A 414 2.75 -5.33 12.14
C TYR A 414 2.34 -3.85 12.14
N TRP A 415 1.08 -3.51 11.84
CA TRP A 415 0.59 -2.12 11.99
C TRP A 415 0.93 -1.58 13.37
N GLY A 416 1.76 -0.54 13.43
CA GLY A 416 2.55 -0.27 14.63
C GLY A 416 4.05 -0.19 14.38
N VAL A 417 4.82 -0.40 15.44
CA VAL A 417 6.30 -0.34 15.42
C VAL A 417 6.93 -1.49 16.19
N SER A 418 7.95 -2.08 15.56
CA SER A 418 8.88 -3.03 16.16
C SER A 418 10.30 -2.48 16.12
N VAL A 419 10.99 -2.54 17.25
CA VAL A 419 12.41 -2.19 17.37
C VAL A 419 13.17 -3.42 17.83
N PHE A 420 14.20 -3.82 17.09
CA PHE A 420 15.01 -4.99 17.39
C PHE A 420 16.46 -4.78 16.95
N PRO A 421 17.45 -5.54 17.44
CA PRO A 421 18.83 -5.36 17.00
C PRO A 421 18.95 -5.61 15.50
N ALA A 422 19.71 -4.77 14.79
CA ALA A 422 19.90 -4.91 13.34
C ALA A 422 20.53 -6.26 12.94
N SER A 423 21.25 -6.91 13.86
CA SER A 423 21.77 -8.27 13.70
C SER A 423 20.70 -9.38 13.71
N GLY A 424 19.45 -9.05 14.06
CA GLY A 424 18.36 -9.99 14.26
C GLY A 424 18.48 -10.86 15.51
N ARG A 425 19.44 -10.61 16.41
CA ARG A 425 19.63 -11.39 17.64
C ARG A 425 19.75 -10.49 18.86
N LEU A 426 18.82 -10.64 19.81
CA LEU A 426 18.78 -9.89 21.06
C LEU A 426 19.59 -10.58 22.16
N ARG A 427 20.67 -9.92 22.58
CA ARG A 427 21.35 -10.25 23.82
C ARG A 427 20.69 -9.49 24.97
N ARG A 428 19.84 -10.19 25.74
CA ARG A 428 19.09 -9.63 26.88
C ARG A 428 19.94 -8.89 27.91
N ALA A 429 21.23 -9.23 28.04
CA ALA A 429 22.12 -8.52 28.95
C ALA A 429 22.33 -7.04 28.59
N ASP A 430 22.17 -6.68 27.32
CA ASP A 430 22.46 -5.34 26.79
C ASP A 430 21.28 -4.37 26.88
N VAL A 431 20.10 -4.88 27.20
CA VAL A 431 18.85 -4.12 27.24
C VAL A 431 18.15 -4.37 28.57
N SER A 432 17.59 -3.32 29.16
CA SER A 432 16.65 -3.46 30.27
C SER A 432 15.38 -2.67 29.99
N PRO A 433 14.22 -3.09 30.51
CA PRO A 433 13.02 -2.26 30.46
C PRO A 433 13.33 -0.89 31.05
N PHE A 434 12.89 0.17 30.38
CA PHE A 434 12.82 1.49 30.98
C PHE A 434 11.36 1.75 31.28
N GLU A 435 10.97 1.47 32.52
CA GLU A 435 9.75 2.05 33.02
C GLU A 435 10.03 3.51 33.28
N ARG A 436 9.31 4.37 32.57
CA ARG A 436 9.17 5.76 32.96
C ARG A 436 8.65 5.71 34.39
N THR A 437 9.49 6.01 35.38
CA THR A 437 9.01 6.18 36.75
C THR A 437 8.07 7.37 36.74
N GLY A 438 6.78 7.06 36.57
CA GLY A 438 5.70 7.98 36.24
C GLY A 438 5.79 8.58 34.82
N ARG A 439 4.75 8.42 34.00
CA ARG A 439 4.15 9.63 33.37
C ARG A 439 4.14 10.65 34.49
N GLY A 440 4.94 11.73 34.48
CA GLY A 440 5.18 12.58 35.65
C GLY A 440 4.01 12.57 36.65
N THR A 441 4.08 11.66 37.64
CA THR A 441 3.03 11.51 38.67
C THR A 441 3.29 12.48 39.80
N GLY A 442 4.34 13.30 39.69
CA GLY A 442 4.32 14.59 40.33
C GLY A 442 3.24 15.40 39.65
N THR A 443 2.18 15.73 40.40
CA THR A 443 1.39 16.94 40.18
C THR A 443 2.26 17.99 39.49
N PRO A 444 1.89 18.49 38.30
CA PRO A 444 2.71 19.45 37.60
C PRO A 444 3.04 20.60 38.55
N LEU A 445 4.28 21.09 38.48
CA LEU A 445 4.70 22.22 39.30
C LEU A 445 3.79 23.42 39.01
N ALA A 446 3.42 23.56 37.74
CA ALA A 446 2.37 24.44 37.25
C ALA A 446 1.84 23.88 35.93
N GLN A 447 0.55 24.08 35.67
CA GLN A 447 -0.08 23.77 34.39
C GLN A 447 -1.13 24.83 34.05
N LEU A 448 -1.28 25.09 32.76
CA LEU A 448 -2.31 25.92 32.14
C LEU A 448 -2.78 25.13 30.93
N ILE A 449 -3.81 24.30 31.07
CA ILE A 449 -4.33 23.40 30.03
C ILE A 449 -5.80 23.68 29.78
N ARG A 450 -6.34 23.21 28.64
CA ARG A 450 -7.71 23.50 28.19
C ARG A 450 -7.93 25.00 28.02
N MET A 451 -6.95 25.67 27.43
CA MET A 451 -7.03 27.11 27.16
C MET A 451 -8.03 27.34 26.01
N GLY A 452 -9.03 28.19 26.25
CA GLY A 452 -10.00 28.61 25.25
C GLY A 452 -9.52 29.85 24.50
N ASP A 453 -10.46 30.52 23.82
CA ASP A 453 -10.20 31.73 23.05
C ASP A 453 -9.82 32.93 23.92
N ASP A 454 -8.96 33.80 23.39
CA ASP A 454 -8.53 35.09 23.98
C ASP A 454 -7.97 34.99 25.42
N GLU A 455 -7.41 33.83 25.78
CA GLU A 455 -6.90 33.60 27.13
C GLU A 455 -5.55 34.30 27.36
N ASN A 456 -5.35 34.74 28.60
CA ASN A 456 -4.06 35.26 29.09
C ASN A 456 -3.81 34.71 30.50
N ALA A 457 -3.50 33.42 30.54
CA ALA A 457 -3.45 32.66 31.76
C ALA A 457 -2.08 32.73 32.44
N ARG A 458 -2.07 32.53 33.76
CA ARG A 458 -0.84 32.45 34.56
C ARG A 458 -0.96 31.49 35.73
N ALA A 459 0.13 30.80 36.03
CA ALA A 459 0.31 30.00 37.24
C ALA A 459 1.71 30.25 37.81
N THR A 460 1.90 30.05 39.11
CA THR A 460 3.21 30.27 39.76
C THR A 460 3.76 28.96 40.29
N PHE A 461 5.08 28.82 40.28
CA PHE A 461 5.77 27.69 40.90
C PHE A 461 7.12 28.13 41.47
N GLN A 462 7.63 27.35 42.44
CA GLN A 462 8.89 27.62 43.12
C GLN A 462 9.85 26.44 43.02
N LEU A 463 11.13 26.74 42.87
CA LEU A 463 12.23 25.79 42.84
C LEU A 463 13.19 26.10 43.99
N THR A 464 13.45 25.12 44.84
CA THR A 464 14.38 25.27 45.99
C THR A 464 15.84 25.07 45.60
N GLY A 465 16.10 24.59 44.38
CA GLY A 465 17.42 24.29 43.85
C GLY A 465 17.44 24.36 42.34
N ARG A 466 18.63 24.27 41.74
CA ARG A 466 18.78 24.11 40.28
C ARG A 466 18.10 22.80 39.87
N THR A 467 17.07 22.91 39.04
CA THR A 467 16.16 21.80 38.73
C THR A 467 16.01 21.62 37.22
N ARG A 468 16.06 20.38 36.75
CA ARG A 468 15.68 20.01 35.38
C ARG A 468 14.17 19.87 35.30
N LEU A 469 13.57 20.51 34.30
CA LEU A 469 12.12 20.58 34.12
C LEU A 469 11.77 20.07 32.73
N ARG A 470 10.80 19.15 32.64
CA ARG A 470 10.15 18.84 31.37
C ARG A 470 9.04 19.86 31.14
N VAL A 471 9.05 20.47 29.97
CA VAL A 471 7.99 21.36 29.49
C VAL A 471 7.26 20.64 28.36
N TYR A 472 5.94 20.57 28.48
CA TYR A 472 5.04 20.10 27.43
C TYR A 472 4.10 21.25 27.10
N ALA A 473 4.15 21.75 25.87
CA ALA A 473 3.34 22.87 25.42
C ALA A 473 2.74 22.59 24.05
N LEU A 474 1.45 22.85 23.91
CA LEU A 474 0.70 22.80 22.66
C LEU A 474 0.23 24.21 22.33
N GLY A 475 0.15 24.54 21.05
CA GLY A 475 -0.38 25.81 20.60
C GLY A 475 -0.42 25.92 19.07
N GLU A 476 -1.12 26.93 18.58
CA GLU A 476 -1.26 27.25 17.17
C GLU A 476 -0.05 28.04 16.66
N GLY A 477 0.45 27.71 15.48
CA GLY A 477 1.50 28.44 14.80
C GLY A 477 1.26 28.56 13.30
N HIS A 478 1.68 29.68 12.71
CA HIS A 478 1.50 29.99 11.30
C HIS A 478 2.67 30.84 10.80
N ASP A 479 3.08 30.66 9.54
CA ASP A 479 4.16 31.42 8.87
C ASP A 479 5.47 31.54 9.68
N GLY A 480 5.87 30.47 10.38
CA GLY A 480 7.08 30.48 11.20
C GLY A 480 6.95 31.19 12.55
N GLY A 481 5.75 31.65 12.91
CA GLY A 481 5.42 32.26 14.20
C GLY A 481 4.48 31.40 15.04
N MET A 482 4.48 31.64 16.36
CA MET A 482 3.46 31.08 17.26
C MET A 482 2.35 32.10 17.50
N VAL A 483 1.11 31.66 17.41
CA VAL A 483 -0.12 32.42 17.69
C VAL A 483 -0.53 32.15 19.14
N ASP A 484 -0.85 30.90 19.45
CA ASP A 484 -1.07 30.43 20.81
C ASP A 484 0.20 29.80 21.35
N TYR A 485 0.67 30.24 22.52
CA TYR A 485 1.91 29.68 23.08
C TYR A 485 2.13 29.97 24.55
N GLY A 486 2.96 29.13 25.15
CA GLY A 486 3.43 29.27 26.53
C GLY A 486 4.84 29.85 26.67
N TRP A 487 5.10 30.47 27.82
CA TRP A 487 6.43 30.91 28.23
C TRP A 487 6.59 30.89 29.76
N ILE A 488 7.83 31.00 30.24
CA ILE A 488 8.16 31.04 31.67
C ILE A 488 8.90 32.33 31.98
N GLU A 489 8.43 33.07 32.98
CA GLU A 489 9.05 34.29 33.51
C GLU A 489 9.74 33.97 34.86
N ASN A 490 10.90 34.60 35.10
CA ASN A 490 11.54 34.60 36.42
C ASN A 490 10.92 35.68 37.35
N ALA A 491 11.45 35.83 38.56
CA ALA A 491 10.96 36.81 39.54
C ALA A 491 11.13 38.28 39.12
N THR A 492 12.03 38.59 38.19
CA THR A 492 12.23 39.95 37.63
C THR A 492 11.31 40.24 36.43
N GLY A 493 10.55 39.23 35.97
CA GLY A 493 9.66 39.33 34.80
C GLY A 493 10.34 38.99 33.48
N ASP A 494 11.60 38.54 33.48
CA ASP A 494 12.29 38.16 32.26
C ASP A 494 11.81 36.78 31.77
N ARG A 495 11.55 36.66 30.47
CA ARG A 495 11.25 35.37 29.83
C ARG A 495 12.50 34.51 29.79
N VAL A 496 12.55 33.48 30.64
CA VAL A 496 13.68 32.53 30.72
C VAL A 496 13.50 31.32 29.80
N TRP A 497 12.29 31.10 29.29
CA TRP A 497 11.97 30.15 28.24
C TRP A 497 10.69 30.57 27.53
N GLN A 498 10.56 30.32 26.23
CA GLN A 498 9.37 30.58 25.42
C GLN A 498 9.28 29.53 24.31
N MET A 499 8.07 29.04 24.03
CA MET A 499 7.80 28.19 22.87
C MET A 499 7.98 29.00 21.57
N LYS A 500 8.78 28.47 20.64
CA LYS A 500 9.02 29.07 19.32
C LYS A 500 8.70 28.07 18.23
N TYR A 501 8.20 28.57 17.10
CA TYR A 501 7.74 27.72 16.00
C TYR A 501 8.85 26.79 15.48
N ASP A 502 10.05 27.31 15.29
CA ASP A 502 11.24 26.58 14.81
C ASP A 502 11.77 25.53 15.80
N GLU A 503 11.29 25.57 17.04
CA GLU A 503 11.62 24.61 18.10
C GLU A 503 10.45 23.63 18.36
N THR A 504 9.41 23.62 17.52
CA THR A 504 8.22 22.75 17.68
C THR A 504 8.09 21.71 16.57
N ASP A 505 7.44 20.60 16.89
CA ASP A 505 6.98 19.60 15.94
C ASP A 505 5.48 19.81 15.60
N PRO A 506 4.97 19.29 14.47
CA PRO A 506 3.53 19.16 14.25
C PRO A 506 2.87 18.36 15.39
N ALA A 507 1.71 18.79 15.86
CA ALA A 507 0.97 18.17 16.96
C ALA A 507 -0.23 17.31 16.51
N GLY A 508 -0.31 17.02 15.21
CA GLY A 508 -1.41 16.32 14.57
C GLY A 508 -2.65 17.20 14.36
N GLY A 509 -3.63 16.68 13.62
CA GLY A 509 -4.73 17.50 13.10
C GLY A 509 -4.24 18.45 12.02
N ALA A 510 -4.62 19.73 12.11
CA ALA A 510 -4.19 20.76 11.17
C ALA A 510 -2.70 21.13 11.32
N ASP A 511 -2.03 21.50 10.21
CA ASP A 511 -0.59 21.86 10.15
C ASP A 511 -0.14 22.92 11.17
N LYS A 512 -1.09 23.80 11.53
CA LYS A 512 -0.92 24.88 12.48
C LYS A 512 -0.83 24.42 13.93
N ASN A 513 -1.21 23.17 14.23
CA ASN A 513 -1.06 22.60 15.55
C ASN A 513 0.41 22.28 15.82
N ARG A 514 0.99 22.94 16.81
CA ARG A 514 2.41 22.80 17.17
C ARG A 514 2.56 22.26 18.57
N VAL A 515 3.57 21.41 18.77
CA VAL A 515 3.93 20.87 20.08
C VAL A 515 5.41 21.13 20.36
N PHE A 516 5.69 21.59 21.58
CA PHE A 516 7.01 21.52 22.18
C PHE A 516 6.97 20.49 23.31
N GLU A 517 7.87 19.51 23.25
CA GLU A 517 8.18 18.67 24.40
C GLU A 517 9.69 18.59 24.58
N GLY A 518 10.18 19.12 25.70
CA GLY A 518 11.62 19.16 25.95
C GLY A 518 12.00 19.43 27.39
N VAL A 519 13.30 19.39 27.67
CA VAL A 519 13.85 19.62 29.01
C VAL A 519 14.62 20.94 29.08
N ILE A 520 14.28 21.75 30.07
CA ILE A 520 15.01 22.98 30.43
C ILE A 520 15.63 22.84 31.81
N THR A 521 16.60 23.69 32.15
CA THR A 521 17.15 23.76 33.50
C THR A 521 17.03 25.17 34.05
N LEU A 522 16.34 25.32 35.17
CA LEU A 522 16.15 26.59 35.85
C LEU A 522 16.87 26.59 37.21
N PRO A 523 17.49 27.72 37.64
CA PRO A 523 18.05 27.84 38.98
C PRO A 523 16.95 27.86 40.06
N ALA A 524 17.34 27.83 41.34
CA ALA A 524 16.41 28.08 42.43
C ALA A 524 15.74 29.46 42.27
N GLY A 525 14.44 29.55 42.55
CA GLY A 525 13.70 30.80 42.39
C GLY A 525 12.19 30.62 42.28
N SER A 526 11.50 31.75 42.20
CA SER A 526 10.06 31.83 41.90
C SER A 526 9.86 32.13 40.42
N TYR A 527 8.91 31.44 39.81
CA TYR A 527 8.62 31.52 38.39
C TYR A 527 7.12 31.69 38.13
N VAL A 528 6.80 32.34 37.01
CA VAL A 528 5.45 32.46 36.50
C VAL A 528 5.37 31.73 35.16
N LEU A 529 4.53 30.68 35.11
CA LEU A 529 4.12 30.03 33.88
C LEU A 529 3.03 30.89 33.23
N ARG A 530 3.14 31.13 31.92
CA ARG A 530 2.24 31.99 31.16
C ARG A 530 1.78 31.25 29.91
N TYR A 531 0.56 31.50 29.48
CA TYR A 531 0.01 31.05 28.20
C TYR A 531 -0.90 32.12 27.63
N ARG A 532 -0.88 32.29 26.31
CA ARG A 532 -1.78 33.19 25.58
C ARG A 532 -2.33 32.48 24.37
N SER A 533 -3.62 32.69 24.10
CA SER A 533 -4.30 32.25 22.87
C SER A 533 -4.97 33.43 22.14
N ASP A 534 -5.28 33.21 20.86
CA ASP A 534 -6.17 34.06 20.08
C ASP A 534 -7.61 33.51 20.04
N GLY A 535 -8.47 34.03 19.17
CA GLY A 535 -9.90 33.73 19.15
C GLY A 535 -10.37 32.79 18.04
N SER A 536 -9.53 31.88 17.53
CA SER A 536 -9.94 31.06 16.38
C SER A 536 -9.62 29.57 16.42
N HIS A 537 -8.67 29.10 17.23
CA HIS A 537 -8.33 27.67 17.28
C HIS A 537 -7.90 27.22 18.69
N SER A 538 -8.87 26.89 19.54
CA SER A 538 -8.61 26.61 20.96
C SER A 538 -9.39 25.40 21.51
N HIS A 539 -9.15 25.05 22.77
CA HIS A 539 -9.80 23.89 23.39
C HIS A 539 -11.32 24.01 23.33
N ALA A 540 -11.96 22.97 22.77
CA ALA A 540 -13.40 22.84 22.56
C ALA A 540 -14.02 23.76 21.50
N ASP A 541 -13.24 24.61 20.81
CA ASP A 541 -13.69 25.43 19.68
C ASP A 541 -12.63 25.47 18.57
N TRP A 542 -12.46 24.34 17.88
CA TRP A 542 -11.47 24.18 16.83
C TRP A 542 -12.05 24.59 15.47
N ASN A 543 -11.48 25.61 14.82
CA ASN A 543 -11.86 25.95 13.43
C ASN A 543 -11.29 24.98 12.37
N ASP A 544 -10.52 23.98 12.77
CA ASP A 544 -9.92 22.94 11.92
C ASP A 544 -9.67 21.66 12.75
N ALA A 545 -9.09 20.62 12.17
CA ALA A 545 -8.79 19.37 12.86
C ALA A 545 -7.94 19.61 14.13
N PRO A 546 -8.39 19.14 15.31
CA PRO A 546 -7.72 19.40 16.58
C PRO A 546 -6.39 18.67 16.70
N PRO A 547 -5.48 19.11 17.59
CA PRO A 547 -4.26 18.37 17.91
C PRO A 547 -4.57 17.03 18.56
N ASP A 548 -3.56 16.17 18.62
CA ASP A 548 -3.67 14.79 19.12
C ASP A 548 -3.97 14.67 20.62
N ASP A 549 -3.59 15.68 21.39
CA ASP A 549 -3.87 15.79 22.82
C ASP A 549 -4.58 17.12 23.11
N PRO A 550 -5.83 17.29 22.64
CA PRO A 550 -6.55 18.56 22.72
C PRO A 550 -6.77 19.00 24.17
N GLU A 551 -6.91 18.04 25.09
CA GLU A 551 -7.07 18.28 26.52
C GLU A 551 -5.85 18.97 27.16
N SER A 552 -4.69 18.88 26.52
CA SER A 552 -3.47 19.53 26.96
C SER A 552 -3.16 20.83 26.23
N TRP A 553 -4.07 21.37 25.39
CA TRP A 553 -3.90 22.68 24.75
C TRP A 553 -3.57 23.76 25.78
N GLY A 554 -2.35 24.31 25.70
CA GLY A 554 -1.75 24.96 26.85
C GLY A 554 -0.30 24.55 27.12
N ILE A 555 0.13 24.70 28.38
CA ILE A 555 1.49 24.40 28.83
C ILE A 555 1.51 23.76 30.22
N SER A 556 2.33 22.72 30.38
CA SER A 556 2.57 22.01 31.64
C SER A 556 4.06 21.88 31.95
N VAL A 557 4.43 22.10 33.21
CA VAL A 557 5.81 22.02 33.69
C VAL A 557 5.94 20.96 34.77
N PHE A 558 6.83 20.00 34.55
CA PHE A 558 7.06 18.87 35.44
C PHE A 558 8.49 18.89 35.98
N ARG A 559 8.65 18.58 37.28
CA ARG A 559 9.97 18.27 37.83
C ARG A 559 10.47 16.97 37.24
N MET A 560 11.71 16.94 36.76
CA MET A 560 12.38 15.69 36.42
C MET A 560 13.20 15.21 37.62
N ASP A 561 13.09 13.92 37.96
CA ASP A 561 13.91 13.34 39.01
C ASP A 561 15.38 13.41 38.62
N THR A 562 16.20 13.94 39.51
CA THR A 562 17.66 13.79 39.45
C THR A 562 17.98 12.35 39.80
N ARG A 563 18.36 11.52 38.82
CA ARG A 563 19.16 10.32 39.09
C ARG A 563 20.62 10.65 38.94
#